data_AF-A0A2S5M5W3-F1
#
_entry.id   AF-A0A2S5M5W3-F1
#
_cell.length_a   1.000
_cell.length_b   1.000
_cell.length_c   1.000
_cell.angle_alpha   90.00
_cell.angle_beta   90.00
_cell.angle_gamma   90.00
#
_symmetry.space_group_name_H-M   'P 1'
#
loop_
_entity.id
_entity.type
_entity.pdbx_description
1 polymer ?
#
loop_
_entity_poly.entity_id
_entity_poly.type
_entity_poly.pdbx_seq_one_letter_code
_entity_poly.pdbx_strand_id
1 'polypeptide(L)' 'MGPKPGYKAPSREGKASILTHLDQELRTAFKVATIERGTTMQDALVAFIEEYSATVLKRMKRKG' A
#
# COMPACT_ATOMS: atom_id res chain seq x y z
N MET A 1 14.56 -6.02 -18.73
CA MET A 1 15.50 -5.71 -17.63
C MET A 1 15.24 -6.70 -16.50
N GLY A 2 16.20 -7.59 -16.22
CA GLY A 2 16.09 -8.52 -15.09
C GLY A 2 16.26 -7.80 -13.74
N PRO A 3 15.81 -8.42 -12.63
CA PRO A 3 15.94 -7.82 -11.30
C PRO A 3 17.41 -7.62 -10.92
N LYS A 4 17.71 -6.50 -10.23
CA LYS A 4 19.07 -6.18 -9.73
C LYS A 4 19.57 -7.31 -8.81
N PRO A 5 20.86 -7.72 -8.93
CA PRO A 5 21.47 -8.67 -8.00
C PRO A 5 21.32 -8.16 -6.55
N GLY A 6 20.74 -8.97 -5.67
CA GLY A 6 20.52 -8.63 -4.25
C GLY A 6 19.15 -8.01 -3.91
N TYR A 7 18.26 -7.78 -4.88
CA TYR A 7 16.90 -7.32 -4.58
C TYR A 7 16.04 -8.47 -4.00
N LYS A 8 15.90 -8.51 -2.67
CA LYS A 8 14.84 -9.29 -2.02
C LYS A 8 13.52 -8.57 -2.24
N ALA A 9 12.66 -9.13 -3.09
CA ALA A 9 11.28 -8.67 -3.16
C ALA A 9 10.64 -8.78 -1.76
N PRO A 10 9.85 -7.79 -1.31
CA PRO A 10 9.15 -7.88 -0.04
C PRO A 10 8.28 -9.15 -0.01
N SER A 11 8.39 -9.96 1.05
CA SER A 11 7.56 -11.16 1.19
C SER A 11 6.08 -10.74 1.19
N ARG A 12 5.31 -11.41 0.33
CA ARG A 12 3.85 -11.26 0.22
C ARG A 12 3.11 -12.36 1.01
N GLU A 13 3.85 -13.19 1.73
CA GLU A 13 3.31 -14.26 2.55
C GLU A 13 2.33 -13.70 3.59
N GLY A 14 1.12 -14.27 3.66
CA GLY A 14 0.04 -13.81 4.52
C GLY A 14 -0.68 -12.53 4.08
N LYS A 15 -0.35 -11.94 2.92
CA LYS A 15 -1.02 -10.74 2.39
C LYS A 15 -1.99 -11.09 1.26
N ALA A 16 -3.20 -10.54 1.32
CA ALA A 16 -4.16 -10.63 0.23
C ALA A 16 -3.83 -9.58 -0.86
N SER A 17 -3.89 -9.99 -2.13
CA SER A 17 -3.78 -9.06 -3.25
C SER A 17 -5.14 -8.44 -3.55
N ILE A 18 -5.18 -7.13 -3.78
CA ILE A 18 -6.36 -6.41 -4.26
C ILE A 18 -6.02 -5.68 -5.55
N LEU A 19 -6.99 -5.63 -6.46
CA LEU A 19 -6.93 -4.80 -7.66
C LEU A 19 -7.63 -3.47 -7.37
N THR A 20 -6.95 -2.36 -7.63
CA THR A 20 -7.50 -1.00 -7.44
C THR A 20 -7.42 -0.23 -8.75
N HIS A 21 -8.52 0.41 -9.12
CA HIS A 21 -8.59 1.33 -10.26
C HIS A 21 -8.54 2.77 -9.75
N LEU A 22 -7.65 3.58 -10.32
CA LEU A 22 -7.49 4.99 -9.98
C LEU A 22 -7.56 5.80 -11.27
N ASP A 23 -8.20 6.95 -11.20
CA ASP A 23 -8.16 7.93 -12.29
C ASP A 23 -6.73 8.39 -12.55
N GLN A 24 -6.45 8.79 -13.79
CA GLN A 24 -5.09 9.11 -14.23
C GLN A 24 -4.47 10.26 -13.44
N GLU A 25 -5.24 11.30 -13.12
CA GLU A 25 -4.77 12.45 -12.34
C GLU A 25 -4.41 12.03 -10.91
N LEU A 26 -5.29 11.27 -10.26
CA LEU A 26 -5.05 10.77 -8.91
C LEU A 26 -3.83 9.87 -8.85
N ARG A 27 -3.68 8.95 -9.80
CA ARG A 27 -2.49 8.09 -9.89
C ARG A 27 -1.20 8.90 -10.04
N THR A 28 -1.25 9.98 -10.82
CA THR A 28 -0.09 10.84 -11.06
C THR A 28 0.27 11.62 -9.81
N ALA A 29 -0.70 12.26 -9.17
CA ALA A 29 -0.51 12.97 -7.90
C ALA A 29 0.06 12.05 -6.82
N PHE A 30 -0.49 10.83 -6.71
CA PHE A 30 -0.03 9.85 -5.73
C PHE A 30 1.42 9.41 -5.98
N LYS A 31 1.81 9.23 -7.24
CA LYS A 31 3.20 8.92 -7.61
C LYS A 31 4.16 10.03 -7.16
N VAL A 32 3.83 11.30 -7.43
CA VAL A 32 4.66 12.45 -6.99
C VAL A 32 4.77 12.47 -5.47
N ALA A 33 3.65 12.38 -4.76
CA ALA A 33 3.64 12.39 -3.29
C ALA A 33 4.49 11.27 -2.68
N THR A 34 4.47 10.07 -3.27
CA THR A 34 5.29 8.94 -2.77
C THR A 34 6.78 9.17 -2.96
N ILE A 35 7.18 9.83 -4.06
CA ILE A 35 8.58 10.20 -4.33
C ILE A 35 9.05 11.24 -3.31
N GLU A 36 8.29 12.31 -3.10
CA GLU A 36 8.62 13.38 -2.15
C GLU A 36 8.78 12.86 -0.72
N ARG A 37 7.99 11.86 -0.35
CA ARG A 37 7.99 11.26 0.99
C ARG A 37 8.97 10.09 1.14
N GLY A 38 9.66 9.68 0.07
CA GLY A 38 10.54 8.51 0.09
C GLY A 38 9.83 7.19 0.41
N THR A 39 8.55 7.07 0.03
CA THR A 39 7.71 5.88 0.29
C THR A 39 7.36 5.18 -1.01
N THR A 40 6.91 3.92 -0.93
CA THR A 40 6.36 3.22 -2.11
C THR A 40 4.86 3.48 -2.23
N MET A 41 4.30 3.36 -3.45
CA MET A 41 2.85 3.45 -3.65
C MET A 41 2.09 2.40 -2.82
N GLN A 42 2.65 1.20 -2.64
CA GLN A 42 2.04 0.15 -1.84
C GLN A 42 1.96 0.58 -0.37
N ASP A 43 3.05 1.08 0.20
CA ASP A 43 3.09 1.47 1.61
C ASP A 43 2.13 2.63 1.88
N ALA A 44 2.10 3.62 0.97
CA ALA A 44 1.18 4.74 1.07
C ALA A 44 -0.29 4.32 0.96
N LEU A 45 -0.63 3.39 0.05
CA LEU A 45 -1.99 2.85 -0.07
C LEU A 45 -2.39 2.07 1.18
N VAL A 46 -1.50 1.22 1.70
CA VAL A 46 -1.76 0.46 2.93
C VAL A 46 -1.99 1.40 4.09
N ALA A 47 -1.13 2.41 4.28
CA ALA A 47 -1.29 3.40 5.35
C ALA A 47 -2.64 4.14 5.26
N PHE A 48 -3.04 4.57 4.05
CA PHE A 48 -4.33 5.21 3.83
C PHE A 48 -5.50 4.28 4.15
N ILE A 49 -5.44 3.02 3.71
CA ILE A 49 -6.49 2.02 3.97
C ILE A 49 -6.57 1.69 5.47
N GLU A 50 -5.42 1.57 6.15
CA GLU A 50 -5.34 1.32 7.59
C GLU A 50 -5.94 2.48 8.40
N GLU A 51 -5.61 3.71 8.04
CA GLU A 51 -6.17 4.92 8.68
C GLU A 51 -7.68 4.98 8.48
N TYR A 52 -8.14 4.82 7.24
CA TYR A 52 -9.57 4.80 6.91
C TYR A 52 -10.33 3.69 7.67
N SER A 53 -9.70 2.52 7.81
CA SER A 53 -10.32 1.33 8.42
C SER A 53 -10.11 1.22 9.94
N ALA A 54 -9.37 2.13 10.56
CA ALA A 54 -8.87 1.99 11.93
C ALA A 54 -9.96 1.67 12.96
N THR A 55 -11.08 2.38 12.91
CA THR A 55 -12.22 2.18 13.83
C THR A 55 -12.91 0.82 13.63
N VAL A 56 -13.02 0.36 12.39
CA VAL A 56 -13.60 -0.96 12.07
C VAL A 56 -12.67 -2.06 12.56
N LEU A 57 -11.38 -1.96 12.24
CA LEU A 57 -10.35 -2.91 12.66
C LEU A 57 -10.31 -3.04 14.20
N LYS A 58 -10.38 -1.93 14.93
CA LYS A 58 -10.44 -1.92 16.40
C LYS A 58 -11.65 -2.68 16.94
N ARG A 59 -12.81 -2.57 16.30
CA ARG A 59 -14.04 -3.30 16.70
C ARG A 59 -13.94 -4.79 16.40
N MET A 60 -13.38 -5.17 15.26
CA MET A 60 -13.20 -6.58 14.89
C MET A 60 -12.26 -7.31 15.86
N LYS A 61 -11.12 -6.68 16.20
CA LYS A 61 -10.14 -7.24 17.15
C LYS A 61 -10.67 -7.46 18.57
N ARG A 62 -11.75 -6.78 18.97
CA ARG A 62 -12.39 -6.99 20.29
C ARG A 62 -13.36 -8.17 20.30
N LYS A 63 -13.77 -8.67 19.13
CA LYS A 63 -14.74 -9.76 18.98
C LYS A 63 -14.08 -11.10 18.67
N GLY A 64 -12.79 -11.10 18.32
CA GLY A 64 -11.99 -12.29 18.07
C GLY A 64 -11.12 -12.67 19.26
#